data_AF-A0A0M2T170-F1
#
_entry.id   AF-A0A0M2T170-F1
#
_cell.length_a   1.000
_cell.length_b   1.000
_cell.length_c   1.000
_cell.angle_alpha   90.00
_cell.angle_beta   90.00
_cell.angle_gamma   90.00
#
_symmetry.space_group_name_H-M   'P 1'
#
loop_
_entity.id
_entity.type
_entity.pdbx_description
1 polymer ?
#
loop_
_entity_poly.entity_id
_entity_poly.type
_entity_poly.pdbx_seq_one_letter_code
_entity_poly.pdbx_strand_id
1 'polypeptide(L)' 'MDEKTLYLPQPEGSIADSLVAEMVLEKALLKFRKEKIQQQIDQALSEKNKEEFMRLTEKLKTIS' A
#
# COMPACT_ATOMS: atom_id res chain seq x y z
N MET A 1 -18.98 12.12 26.14
CA MET A 1 -17.90 12.57 25.25
C MET A 1 -16.81 13.08 26.16
N ASP A 2 -15.68 12.39 26.21
CA ASP A 2 -14.65 12.67 27.20
C ASP A 2 -13.92 13.97 26.89
N GLU A 3 -13.89 14.87 27.87
CA GLU A 3 -13.24 16.20 27.92
C GLU A 3 -11.79 16.21 27.39
N LYS A 4 -11.14 15.05 27.44
CA LYS A 4 -9.74 14.85 27.04
C LYS A 4 -9.49 14.90 25.53
N THR A 5 -10.52 14.92 24.70
CA THR A 5 -10.37 14.98 23.22
C THR A 5 -10.29 16.41 22.66
N LEU A 6 -10.56 17.43 23.48
CA LEU A 6 -10.65 18.82 23.01
C LEU A 6 -9.29 19.54 22.87
N TYR A 7 -8.20 18.93 23.35
CA TYR A 7 -6.85 19.53 23.42
C TYR A 7 -5.86 18.99 22.38
N LEU A 8 -6.32 18.33 21.32
CA LEU A 8 -5.44 18.07 20.19
C LEU A 8 -5.25 19.38 19.41
N PRO A 9 -4.02 19.90 19.26
CA PRO A 9 -3.78 21.00 18.33
C PRO A 9 -4.27 20.53 16.97
N GLN A 10 -5.34 21.16 16.49
CA GLN A 10 -5.86 20.88 15.15
C GLN A 10 -4.74 21.31 14.19
N PRO A 11 -4.15 20.40 13.41
CA PRO A 11 -3.17 20.80 12.42
C PRO A 11 -3.84 21.86 11.54
N GLU A 12 -3.24 23.04 11.45
CA GLU A 12 -3.71 24.11 10.56
C GLU A 12 -3.98 23.50 9.18
N GLY A 13 -5.10 23.83 8.53
CA GLY A 13 -5.67 23.04 7.42
C GLY A 13 -4.67 22.58 6.34
N SER A 14 -3.63 23.37 6.06
CA SER A 14 -2.53 23.00 5.15
C SER A 14 -1.72 21.76 5.57
N ILE A 15 -1.48 21.57 6.88
CA ILE A 15 -0.74 20.41 7.41
C ILE A 15 -1.65 19.18 7.37
N ALA A 16 -2.92 19.35 7.74
CA ALA A 16 -3.91 18.28 7.66
C ALA A 16 -4.07 17.76 6.22
N ASP A 17 -4.17 18.66 5.24
CA ASP A 17 -4.29 18.31 3.82
C ASP A 17 -3.04 17.61 3.29
N SER A 18 -1.86 18.06 3.71
CA SER A 18 -0.58 17.44 3.33
C SER A 18 -0.46 16.01 3.87
N LEU A 19 -0.84 15.79 5.14
CA LEU A 19 -0.86 14.46 5.76
C LEU A 19 -1.86 13.53 5.06
N VAL A 20 -3.05 14.03 4.73
CA VAL A 20 -4.05 13.26 3.99
C VAL A 20 -3.54 12.89 2.60
N ALA A 21 -2.90 13.82 1.89
CA ALA A 21 -2.31 13.56 0.58
C ALA A 21 -1.21 12.48 0.64
N GLU A 22 -0.34 12.53 1.65
CA GLU A 22 0.70 11.53 1.88
C GLU A 22 0.10 10.14 2.12
N MET A 23 -0.90 10.03 3.00
CA MET A 23 -1.59 8.76 3.26
C MET A 23 -2.28 8.19 2.02
N VAL A 24 -2.89 9.05 1.19
CA VAL A 24 -3.52 8.63 -0.07
C VAL A 24 -2.46 8.11 -1.05
N LEU A 25 -1.35 8.84 -1.20
CA LEU A 25 -0.26 8.46 -2.07
C LEU A 25 0.36 7.12 -1.65
N GLU A 26 0.64 6.96 -0.36
CA GLU A 26 1.22 5.71 0.18
C GLU A 26 0.31 4.51 -0.09
N LYS A 27 -1.00 4.66 0.16
CA LYS A 27 -1.99 3.61 -0.14
C LYS A 27 -2.06 3.30 -1.62
N ALA A 28 -2.05 4.31 -2.48
CA ALA A 28 -2.09 4.14 -3.93
C ALA A 28 -0.84 3.41 -4.44
N LEU A 29 0.35 3.78 -3.95
CA LEU A 29 1.61 3.13 -4.31
C LEU A 29 1.66 1.69 -3.83
N LEU A 30 1.22 1.41 -2.60
CA LEU A 30 1.17 0.06 -2.06
C LEU A 30 0.23 -0.83 -2.90
N LYS A 31 -0.97 -0.32 -3.21
CA LYS A 31 -1.94 -1.01 -4.05
C LYS A 31 -1.37 -1.30 -5.44
N PHE A 32 -0.81 -0.29 -6.10
CA PHE A 32 -0.21 -0.43 -7.42
C PHE A 32 0.90 -1.49 -7.46
N ARG A 33 1.79 -1.49 -6.46
CA ARG A 33 2.87 -2.49 -6.36
C ARG A 33 2.32 -3.90 -6.19
N LYS A 34 1.31 -4.08 -5.33
CA LYS A 34 0.65 -5.39 -5.12
C LYS A 34 -0.01 -5.89 -6.40
N GLU A 35 -0.80 -5.04 -7.07
CA GLU A 35 -1.45 -5.37 -8.34
C GLU A 35 -0.44 -5.75 -9.42
N LYS A 36 0.69 -5.03 -9.50
CA LYS A 36 1.72 -5.32 -10.50
C LYS A 36 2.38 -6.68 -10.27
N ILE A 37 2.67 -7.04 -9.02
CA ILE A 37 3.25 -8.35 -8.69
C ILE A 37 2.23 -9.44 -8.98
N GLN A 38 0.96 -9.23 -8.67
CA GLN A 38 -0.10 -10.20 -8.94
C GLN A 38 -0.26 -10.47 -10.44
N GLN A 39 -0.25 -9.43 -11.29
CA GLN A 39 -0.22 -9.59 -12.74
C GLN A 39 0.99 -10.39 -13.23
N GLN A 40 2.16 -10.18 -12.64
CA GLN A 40 3.37 -10.94 -13.00
C GLN A 40 3.29 -12.41 -12.55
N ILE A 41 2.66 -12.68 -11.40
CA ILE A 41 2.37 -14.03 -10.93
C ILE A 41 1.44 -14.75 -11.91
N ASP A 42 0.36 -14.08 -12.34
CA ASP A 42 -0.58 -14.63 -13.31
C ASP A 42 0.10 -14.95 -14.66
N GLN A 43 0.99 -14.07 -15.11
CA GLN A 43 1.81 -14.31 -16.30
C GLN A 43 2.73 -15.52 -16.12
N ALA A 44 3.44 -15.60 -14.99
CA ALA A 44 4.33 -16.72 -14.70
C ALA A 44 3.57 -18.06 -14.65
N LEU A 45 2.34 -18.07 -14.13
CA LEU A 45 1.45 -19.23 -14.17
C LEU A 45 1.07 -19.62 -15.61
N SER A 46 0.69 -18.63 -16.44
CA SER A 46 0.37 -18.85 -17.85
C SER A 46 1.54 -19.45 -18.63
N GLU A 47 2.76 -19.01 -18.33
CA GLU A 47 4.00 -19.49 -18.94
C GLU A 47 4.52 -20.80 -18.31
N LYS A 48 3.87 -21.30 -17.26
CA LYS A 48 4.31 -22.45 -16.44
C LYS A 48 5.72 -22.26 -15.86
N ASN A 49 6.11 -21.00 -15.63
CA ASN A 49 7.39 -20.64 -15.05
C ASN A 49 7.33 -20.73 -13.51
N LYS A 50 7.64 -21.91 -12.98
CA LYS A 50 7.60 -22.20 -11.55
C LYS A 50 8.57 -21.34 -10.74
N GLU A 51 9.77 -21.09 -11.26
CA GLU A 51 10.80 -20.33 -10.54
C GLU A 51 10.35 -18.88 -10.35
N GLU A 52 9.85 -18.25 -11.41
CA GLU A 52 9.39 -16.87 -11.37
C GLU A 52 8.13 -16.73 -10.51
N PHE A 53 7.20 -17.68 -10.59
CA PHE A 53 6.04 -17.74 -9.70
C PHE A 53 6.45 -17.75 -8.22
N MET A 54 7.39 -18.63 -7.84
CA MET A 54 7.85 -18.73 -6.45
C MET A 54 8.53 -17.44 -5.99
N ARG A 55 9.41 -16.87 -6.82
CA ARG A 55 10.11 -15.61 -6.54
C ARG A 55 9.15 -14.44 -6.31
N LEU A 56 8.16 -14.30 -7.18
CA LEU A 56 7.17 -13.23 -7.10
C LEU A 56 6.21 -13.42 -5.93
N THR A 57 5.85 -14.66 -5.62
CA THR A 57 5.00 -14.99 -4.46
C THR A 57 5.69 -14.63 -3.15
N GLU A 58 6.98 -14.95 -2.99
CA GLU A 58 7.76 -14.53 -1.82
C GLU A 58 7.86 -13.00 -1.72
N LYS A 59 8.07 -12.32 -2.85
CA LYS A 59 8.06 -10.85 -2.90
C LYS A 59 6.71 -10.25 -2.49
N LEU A 60 5.60 -10.87 -2.89
CA LEU A 60 4.26 -10.43 -2.52
C LEU A 60 4.04 -10.57 -1.01
N LYS A 61 4.52 -11.65 -0.38
CA LYS A 61 4.44 -11.87 1.08
C LYS A 61 5.19 -10.81 1.89
N THR A 62 6.29 -10.27 1.36
CA THR A 62 7.05 -9.20 2.06
C THR A 62 6.30 -7.85 2.05
N ILE A 63 5.44 -7.62 1.06
CA ILE A 63 4.71 -6.35 0.87
C ILE A 63 3.28 -6.44 1.43
N SER A 64 2.80 -7.65 1.75
CA SER A 64 1.45 -7.87 2.25
C SER A 64 1.37 -7.97 3.76
#